data_AF-A0A1V4YG53-F1
#
_entry.id   AF-A0A1V4YG53-F1
#
_cell.length_a   1.000
_cell.length_b   1.000
_cell.length_c   1.000
_cell.angle_alpha   90.00
_cell.angle_beta   90.00
_cell.angle_gamma   90.00
#
_symmetry.space_group_name_H-M   'P 1'
#
loop_
_entity.id
_entity.type
_entity.pdbx_description
1 polymer ?
#
loop_
_entity_poly.entity_id
_entity_poly.type
_entity_poly.pdbx_seq_one_letter_code
_entity_poly.pdbx_strand_id
1 'polypeptide(L)'
;MSIKDLINVWVIKTGYSGRQARECLKKNVISFDVELHILEEFAEDLKSSSNPIIMQDRYRLLDQKYDDFTNNLASELENSLEDLNYFSGSPLRDEKISRLKEMLEDMNQELSGFHKVMDKFDEFERIEYLKTAIHDKLCSIAHSKLETWASDMARFSISILTGDIVVIPLPEKGLFAIGRVMGGYEYNSTDIYTRHFHNVEWLNMQVPFPELKEELNGSSSVFLLTGDAREKILDMLVSKRIRQSELI
;
A
#
# COMPACT_ATOMS: atom_id res chain seq x y z
N MET A 1 19.85 36.54 23.37
CA MET A 1 19.28 35.55 22.46
C MET A 1 20.37 34.51 22.21
N SER A 2 20.22 33.31 22.75
CA SER A 2 21.16 32.21 22.55
C SER A 2 21.07 31.71 21.12
N ILE A 3 22.14 31.16 20.54
CA ILE A 3 22.09 30.50 19.22
C ILE A 3 21.02 29.38 19.22
N LYS A 4 20.77 28.77 20.39
CA LYS A 4 19.69 27.79 20.58
C LYS A 4 18.30 28.35 20.26
N ASP A 5 18.05 29.64 20.43
CA ASP A 5 16.72 30.25 20.24
C ASP A 5 16.35 30.38 18.75
N LEU A 6 17.34 30.24 17.85
CA LEU A 6 17.17 30.39 16.40
C LEU A 6 17.01 29.06 15.66
N ILE A 7 17.22 27.93 16.33
CA ILE A 7 17.22 26.61 15.70
C ILE A 7 15.84 25.97 15.87
N ASN A 8 15.15 25.71 14.76
CA ASN A 8 13.91 24.95 14.80
C ASN A 8 14.21 23.46 14.93
N VAL A 9 13.31 22.74 15.62
CA VAL A 9 13.33 21.28 15.73
C VAL A 9 12.04 20.76 15.14
N TRP A 10 12.12 20.08 14.01
CA TRP A 10 10.98 19.53 13.30
C TRP A 10 10.86 18.03 13.54
N VAL A 11 9.63 17.55 13.74
CA VAL A 11 9.33 16.11 13.76
C VAL A 11 8.68 15.73 12.44
N ILE A 12 9.17 14.64 11.84
CA ILE A 12 8.68 14.13 10.55
C ILE A 12 8.36 12.65 10.69
N LYS A 13 7.07 12.32 10.64
CA LYS A 13 6.57 10.93 10.67
C LYS A 13 6.63 10.33 9.27
N THR A 14 7.45 9.30 9.10
CA THR A 14 7.68 8.64 7.80
C THR A 14 6.81 7.38 7.60
N GLY A 15 5.53 7.46 7.98
CA GLY A 15 4.58 6.34 7.92
C GLY A 15 4.82 5.23 8.96
N TYR A 16 3.91 4.26 9.02
CA TYR A 16 3.93 3.19 10.03
C TYR A 16 4.76 1.97 9.62
N SER A 17 4.96 1.75 8.31
CA SER A 17 5.64 0.57 7.77
C SER A 17 7.17 0.57 7.95
N GLY A 18 7.75 1.67 8.46
CA GLY A 18 9.18 1.88 8.68
C GLY A 18 10.05 1.88 7.40
N ARG A 19 9.48 1.56 6.22
CA ARG A 19 10.22 1.48 4.95
C ARG A 19 10.78 2.83 4.54
N GLN A 20 9.96 3.87 4.56
CA GLN A 20 10.40 5.23 4.24
C GLN A 20 11.47 5.70 5.23
N ALA A 21 11.29 5.45 6.53
CA ALA A 21 12.29 5.77 7.55
C ALA A 21 13.67 5.14 7.24
N ARG A 22 13.69 3.86 6.87
CA ARG A 22 14.93 3.15 6.52
C ARG A 22 15.62 3.74 5.29
N GLU A 23 14.86 4.08 4.26
CA GLU A 23 15.41 4.71 3.05
C GLU A 23 15.93 6.12 3.32
N CYS A 24 15.22 6.92 4.13
CA CYS A 24 15.67 8.22 4.62
C CYS A 24 17.05 8.12 5.31
N LEU A 25 17.19 7.18 6.26
CA LEU A 25 18.45 6.97 6.96
C LEU A 25 19.58 6.54 6.01
N LYS A 26 19.30 5.59 5.11
CA LYS A 26 20.29 5.06 4.16
C LYS A 26 20.81 6.12 3.18
N LYS A 27 19.94 7.03 2.74
CA LYS A 27 20.27 8.06 1.74
C LYS A 27 20.72 9.38 2.35
N ASN A 28 20.74 9.50 3.68
CA ASN A 28 21.00 10.75 4.39
C ASN A 28 20.00 11.86 3.99
N VAL A 29 18.70 11.52 3.99
CA VAL A 29 17.63 12.46 3.66
C VAL A 29 16.47 12.33 4.64
N ILE A 30 15.62 13.36 4.71
CA ILE A 30 14.26 13.26 5.25
C ILE A 30 13.27 13.30 4.09
N SER A 31 12.13 12.63 4.24
CA SER A 31 11.06 12.64 3.24
C SER A 31 9.71 12.61 3.92
N PHE A 32 8.74 13.29 3.30
CA PHE A 32 7.34 13.23 3.64
C PHE A 32 6.57 12.98 2.33
N ASP A 33 5.86 11.86 2.27
CA ASP A 33 5.11 11.47 1.08
C ASP A 33 3.64 11.27 1.46
N VAL A 34 2.81 12.21 1.02
CA VAL A 34 1.37 12.19 1.28
C VAL A 34 0.70 11.01 0.59
N GLU A 35 1.21 10.57 -0.57
CA GLU A 35 0.66 9.40 -1.26
C GLU A 35 0.83 8.15 -0.41
N LEU A 36 1.97 7.99 0.26
CA LEU A 36 2.19 6.87 1.19
C LEU A 36 1.25 6.93 2.39
N HIS A 37 0.99 8.11 2.95
CA HIS A 37 0.03 8.27 4.04
C HIS A 37 -1.41 7.94 3.63
N ILE A 38 -1.80 8.37 2.44
CA ILE A 38 -3.10 8.02 1.85
C ILE A 38 -3.20 6.50 1.69
N LEU A 39 -2.19 5.87 1.07
CA LEU A 39 -2.17 4.42 0.82
C LEU A 39 -2.19 3.58 2.11
N GLU A 40 -1.48 4.01 3.16
CA GLU A 40 -1.46 3.31 4.46
C GLU A 40 -2.85 3.33 5.12
N GLU A 41 -3.59 4.44 5.03
CA GLU A 41 -4.95 4.53 5.57
C GLU A 41 -5.94 3.64 4.78
N PHE A 42 -5.84 3.65 3.45
CA PHE A 42 -6.61 2.75 2.61
C PHE A 42 -6.38 1.27 2.93
N ALA A 43 -5.14 0.90 3.27
CA ALA A 43 -4.80 -0.48 3.59
C ALA A 43 -5.47 -0.97 4.89
N GLU A 44 -5.59 -0.13 5.92
CA GLU A 44 -6.28 -0.49 7.16
C GLU A 44 -7.79 -0.63 6.94
N ASP A 45 -8.39 0.25 6.14
CA ASP A 45 -9.81 0.19 5.82
C ASP A 45 -10.15 -1.04 4.96
N LEU A 46 -9.33 -1.39 3.97
CA LEU A 46 -9.52 -2.61 3.16
C LEU A 46 -9.46 -3.90 3.98
N LYS A 47 -8.61 -3.95 5.02
CA LYS A 47 -8.60 -5.08 5.96
C LYS A 47 -9.91 -5.16 6.75
N SER A 48 -10.48 -4.00 7.11
CA SER A 48 -11.73 -3.92 7.87
C SER A 48 -12.98 -4.21 7.02
N SER A 49 -12.95 -3.88 5.73
CA SER A 49 -14.10 -3.95 4.82
C SER A 49 -14.23 -5.32 4.13
N SER A 50 -13.81 -6.41 4.77
CA SER A 50 -13.99 -7.78 4.26
C SER A 50 -15.50 -8.09 4.12
N ASN A 51 -16.10 -7.64 3.02
CA ASN A 51 -17.52 -7.68 2.77
C ASN A 51 -17.75 -8.50 1.48
N PRO A 52 -18.07 -9.80 1.59
CA PRO A 52 -18.17 -10.68 0.44
C PRO A 52 -19.61 -10.73 -0.09
N ILE A 53 -20.24 -9.61 -0.44
CA ILE A 53 -21.68 -9.63 -0.79
C ILE A 53 -22.04 -8.63 -1.90
N ILE A 54 -21.52 -8.85 -3.11
CA ILE A 54 -22.17 -8.50 -4.39
C ILE A 54 -22.05 -9.67 -5.40
N MET A 55 -21.24 -10.68 -5.06
CA MET A 55 -20.93 -11.85 -5.86
C MET A 55 -22.16 -12.76 -6.13
N GLN A 56 -23.01 -13.02 -5.14
CA GLN A 56 -23.98 -14.13 -5.21
C GLN A 56 -25.03 -14.03 -6.34
N ASP A 57 -25.53 -12.84 -6.68
CA ASP A 57 -26.68 -12.73 -7.59
C ASP A 57 -26.30 -12.88 -9.08
N ARG A 58 -25.10 -12.45 -9.49
CA ARG A 58 -24.63 -12.64 -10.88
C ARG A 58 -24.15 -14.06 -11.13
N TYR A 59 -23.48 -14.69 -10.15
CA TYR A 59 -23.10 -16.10 -10.24
C TYR A 59 -24.32 -17.01 -10.38
N ARG A 60 -25.46 -16.67 -9.73
CA ARG A 60 -26.71 -17.45 -9.88
C ARG A 60 -27.25 -17.51 -11.31
N LEU A 61 -27.11 -16.42 -12.07
CA LEU A 61 -27.50 -16.38 -13.50
C LEU A 61 -26.53 -17.17 -14.38
N LEU A 62 -25.27 -17.26 -13.97
CA LEU A 62 -24.25 -17.97 -14.71
C LEU A 62 -24.25 -19.47 -14.42
N ASP A 63 -24.49 -19.87 -13.18
CA ASP A 63 -24.79 -21.25 -12.79
C ASP A 63 -25.99 -21.79 -13.56
N GLN A 64 -27.04 -20.97 -13.73
CA GLN A 64 -28.19 -21.34 -14.58
C GLN A 64 -27.78 -21.63 -16.03
N LYS A 65 -26.90 -20.81 -16.61
CA LYS A 65 -26.40 -21.05 -17.97
C LYS A 65 -25.49 -22.30 -18.06
N TYR A 66 -24.75 -22.58 -16.99
CA TYR A 66 -23.93 -23.79 -16.88
C TYR A 66 -24.81 -25.05 -16.77
N ASP A 67 -25.88 -24.99 -15.98
CA ASP A 67 -26.87 -26.06 -15.87
C ASP A 67 -27.56 -26.31 -17.21
N ASP A 68 -27.96 -25.25 -17.92
CA ASP A 68 -28.58 -25.35 -19.26
C ASP A 68 -27.63 -26.03 -20.28
N PHE A 69 -26.34 -25.68 -20.26
CA PHE A 69 -25.33 -26.31 -21.12
C PHE A 69 -25.17 -27.80 -20.79
N THR A 70 -25.04 -28.14 -19.51
CA THR A 70 -24.84 -29.52 -19.04
C THR A 70 -26.05 -30.41 -19.34
N ASN A 71 -27.26 -29.86 -19.22
CA ASN A 71 -28.50 -30.59 -19.53
C ASN A 71 -28.66 -30.84 -21.03
N ASN A 72 -28.37 -29.85 -21.88
CA ASN A 72 -28.38 -30.04 -23.34
C ASN A 72 -27.38 -31.12 -23.77
N LEU A 73 -26.20 -31.13 -23.14
CA LEU A 73 -25.15 -32.10 -23.37
C LEU A 73 -25.56 -33.54 -23.01
N ALA A 74 -26.18 -33.71 -21.84
CA ALA A 74 -26.65 -35.02 -21.37
C ALA A 74 -27.66 -35.61 -22.35
N SER A 75 -28.58 -34.78 -22.87
CA SER A 75 -29.54 -35.20 -23.90
C SER A 75 -28.87 -35.59 -25.22
N GLU A 76 -27.82 -34.87 -25.66
CA GLU A 76 -27.10 -35.18 -26.90
C GLU A 76 -26.32 -36.51 -26.82
N LEU A 77 -25.70 -36.77 -25.67
CA LEU A 77 -25.01 -38.03 -25.36
C LEU A 77 -25.97 -39.21 -25.24
N GLU A 78 -27.12 -39.02 -24.59
CA GLU A 78 -28.15 -40.05 -24.40
C GLU A 78 -28.75 -40.48 -25.75
N ASN A 79 -29.11 -39.51 -26.60
CA ASN A 79 -29.56 -39.77 -27.97
C ASN A 79 -28.50 -40.53 -28.80
N SER A 80 -27.22 -40.20 -28.61
CA SER A 80 -26.11 -40.86 -29.32
C SER A 80 -25.82 -42.29 -28.83
N LEU A 81 -26.09 -42.56 -27.55
CA LEU A 81 -25.91 -43.87 -26.91
C LEU A 81 -27.02 -44.87 -27.27
N GLU A 82 -28.29 -44.42 -27.38
CA GLU A 82 -29.39 -45.24 -27.89
C GLU A 82 -29.08 -45.77 -29.30
N ASP A 83 -28.47 -44.91 -30.11
CA ASP A 83 -28.07 -45.14 -31.49
C ASP A 83 -26.86 -46.11 -31.64
N LEU A 84 -26.11 -46.34 -30.57
CA LEU A 84 -24.95 -47.23 -30.50
C LEU A 84 -25.34 -48.67 -30.15
N ASN A 85 -26.38 -48.85 -29.33
CA ASN A 85 -26.91 -50.17 -28.95
C ASN A 85 -27.58 -50.90 -30.12
N TYR A 86 -28.03 -50.17 -31.14
CA TYR A 86 -28.68 -50.73 -32.34
C TYR A 86 -27.71 -51.46 -33.30
N PHE A 87 -26.40 -51.20 -33.23
CA PHE A 87 -25.39 -51.68 -34.21
C PHE A 87 -24.33 -52.63 -33.62
N SER A 88 -24.70 -53.54 -32.72
CA SER A 88 -23.73 -54.49 -32.13
C SER A 88 -23.03 -55.33 -33.21
N GLY A 89 -21.68 -55.25 -33.27
CA GLY A 89 -20.84 -56.03 -34.19
C GLY A 89 -20.49 -55.37 -35.54
N SER A 90 -20.86 -54.11 -35.78
CA SER A 90 -20.64 -53.41 -37.05
C SER A 90 -19.37 -52.52 -37.08
N PRO A 91 -18.64 -52.41 -38.21
CA PRO A 91 -17.54 -51.43 -38.40
C PRO A 91 -17.97 -49.97 -38.19
N LEU A 92 -19.26 -49.67 -38.40
CA LEU A 92 -19.87 -48.35 -38.14
C LEU A 92 -19.82 -47.96 -36.65
N ARG A 93 -19.67 -48.95 -35.75
CA ARG A 93 -19.55 -48.72 -34.31
C ARG A 93 -18.23 -48.06 -33.94
N ASP A 94 -17.13 -48.50 -34.53
CA ASP A 94 -15.79 -47.96 -34.23
C ASP A 94 -15.64 -46.53 -34.77
N GLU A 95 -16.28 -46.24 -35.91
CA GLU A 95 -16.37 -44.88 -36.46
C GLU A 95 -17.20 -43.97 -35.54
N LYS A 96 -18.37 -44.43 -35.06
CA LYS A 96 -19.19 -43.69 -34.08
C LYS A 96 -18.46 -43.44 -32.76
N ILE A 97 -17.74 -44.44 -32.23
CA ILE A 97 -16.93 -44.30 -31.01
C ILE A 97 -15.82 -43.27 -31.20
N SER A 98 -15.20 -43.23 -32.38
CA SER A 98 -14.14 -42.25 -32.68
C SER A 98 -14.70 -40.83 -32.73
N ARG A 99 -15.86 -40.61 -33.36
CA ARG A 99 -16.55 -39.30 -33.37
C ARG A 99 -16.94 -38.85 -31.96
N LEU A 100 -17.42 -39.75 -31.12
CA LEU A 100 -17.74 -39.42 -29.73
C LEU A 100 -16.53 -39.00 -28.90
N LYS A 101 -15.36 -39.60 -29.15
CA LYS A 101 -14.10 -39.18 -28.48
C LYS A 101 -13.68 -37.79 -28.92
N GLU A 102 -13.75 -37.51 -30.22
CA GLU A 102 -13.41 -36.20 -30.80
C GLU A 102 -14.34 -35.11 -30.24
N MET A 103 -15.65 -35.38 -30.18
CA MET A 103 -16.62 -34.49 -29.53
C MET A 103 -16.27 -34.23 -28.05
N LEU A 104 -15.88 -35.28 -27.31
CA LEU A 104 -15.57 -35.15 -25.89
C LEU A 104 -14.25 -34.39 -25.64
N GLU A 105 -13.29 -34.45 -26.56
CA GLU A 105 -12.07 -33.64 -26.55
C GLU A 105 -12.35 -32.17 -26.86
N ASP A 106 -13.11 -31.88 -27.91
CA ASP A 106 -13.52 -30.52 -28.29
C ASP A 106 -14.27 -29.83 -27.13
N MET A 107 -15.18 -30.56 -26.48
CA MET A 107 -15.93 -30.05 -25.33
C MET A 107 -15.06 -29.76 -24.11
N ASN A 108 -14.09 -30.62 -23.80
CA ASN A 108 -13.15 -30.35 -22.71
C ASN A 108 -12.32 -29.09 -22.98
N GLN A 109 -11.98 -28.85 -24.26
CA GLN A 109 -11.28 -27.65 -24.67
C GLN A 109 -12.15 -26.40 -24.54
N GLU A 110 -13.43 -26.47 -24.91
CA GLU A 110 -14.39 -25.38 -24.73
C GLU A 110 -14.63 -25.07 -23.24
N LEU A 111 -14.82 -26.09 -22.39
CA LEU A 111 -14.96 -25.93 -20.94
C LEU A 111 -13.73 -25.28 -20.31
N SER A 112 -12.52 -25.67 -20.74
CA SER A 112 -11.28 -25.02 -20.30
C SER A 112 -11.20 -23.57 -20.75
N GLY A 113 -11.65 -23.26 -21.97
CA GLY A 113 -11.73 -21.90 -22.49
C GLY A 113 -12.68 -21.02 -21.66
N PHE A 114 -13.82 -21.57 -21.28
CA PHE A 114 -14.82 -20.86 -20.47
C PHE A 114 -14.31 -20.51 -19.07
N HIS A 115 -13.69 -21.48 -18.36
CA HIS A 115 -13.09 -21.23 -17.04
C HIS A 115 -12.06 -20.10 -17.07
N LYS A 116 -11.20 -20.06 -18.10
CA LYS A 116 -10.21 -18.98 -18.26
C LYS A 116 -10.83 -17.61 -18.50
N VAL A 117 -11.98 -17.55 -19.17
CA VAL A 117 -12.72 -16.31 -19.36
C VAL A 117 -13.31 -15.85 -18.03
N MET A 118 -13.86 -16.78 -17.25
CA MET A 118 -14.39 -16.52 -15.91
C MET A 118 -13.34 -15.94 -14.96
N ASP A 119 -12.16 -16.56 -14.89
CA ASP A 119 -11.06 -16.05 -14.06
C ASP A 119 -10.67 -14.60 -14.40
N LYS A 120 -10.69 -14.25 -15.69
CA LYS A 120 -10.40 -12.87 -16.15
C LYS A 120 -11.50 -11.89 -15.78
N PHE A 121 -12.76 -12.30 -15.84
CA PHE A 121 -13.87 -11.47 -15.40
C PHE A 121 -13.81 -11.22 -13.89
N ASP A 122 -13.48 -12.24 -13.09
CA ASP A 122 -13.30 -12.11 -11.64
C ASP A 122 -12.16 -11.13 -11.29
N GLU A 123 -11.04 -11.20 -12.01
CA GLU A 123 -9.95 -10.24 -11.86
C GLU A 123 -10.38 -8.80 -12.19
N PHE A 124 -11.06 -8.61 -13.32
CA PHE A 124 -11.54 -7.30 -13.75
C PHE A 124 -12.52 -6.68 -12.75
N GLU A 125 -13.52 -7.43 -12.28
CA GLU A 125 -14.51 -6.92 -11.32
C GLU A 125 -13.87 -6.53 -9.98
N ARG A 126 -12.91 -7.32 -9.48
CA ARG A 126 -12.15 -6.96 -8.28
C ARG A 126 -11.40 -5.63 -8.44
N ILE A 127 -10.81 -5.40 -9.61
CA ILE A 127 -10.12 -4.14 -9.92
C ILE A 127 -11.10 -2.97 -9.96
N GLU A 128 -12.24 -3.10 -10.63
CA GLU A 128 -13.24 -2.03 -10.73
C GLU A 128 -13.89 -1.70 -9.38
N TYR A 129 -14.15 -2.72 -8.55
CA TYR A 129 -14.58 -2.50 -7.18
C TYR A 129 -13.55 -1.72 -6.37
N LEU A 130 -12.28 -2.13 -6.44
CA LEU A 130 -11.20 -1.45 -5.72
C LEU A 130 -11.08 0.02 -6.16
N LYS A 131 -11.17 0.29 -7.47
CA LYS A 131 -11.17 1.67 -8.00
C LYS A 131 -12.33 2.49 -7.44
N THR A 132 -13.54 1.92 -7.41
CA THR A 132 -14.73 2.60 -6.90
C THR A 132 -14.60 2.89 -5.41
N ALA A 133 -14.15 1.91 -4.62
CA ALA A 133 -13.93 2.07 -3.18
C ALA A 133 -12.87 3.14 -2.87
N ILE A 134 -11.78 3.19 -3.65
CA ILE A 134 -10.76 4.24 -3.54
C ILE A 134 -11.36 5.61 -3.86
N HIS A 135 -12.09 5.73 -4.98
CA HIS A 135 -12.70 6.97 -5.43
C HIS A 135 -13.66 7.54 -4.38
N ASP A 136 -14.63 6.75 -3.91
CA ASP A 136 -15.66 7.19 -2.97
C ASP A 136 -15.06 7.61 -1.63
N LYS A 137 -13.99 6.93 -1.21
CA LYS A 137 -13.28 7.30 0.02
C LYS A 137 -12.50 8.59 -0.16
N LEU A 138 -11.75 8.76 -1.26
CA LEU A 138 -11.04 10.02 -1.55
C LEU A 138 -12.03 11.19 -1.56
N CYS A 139 -13.22 11.00 -2.14
CA CYS A 139 -14.29 12.00 -2.15
C CYS A 139 -14.91 12.27 -0.76
N SER A 140 -14.77 11.38 0.22
CA SER A 140 -15.34 11.52 1.57
C SER A 140 -14.30 11.88 2.64
N ILE A 141 -13.06 12.17 2.27
CA ILE A 141 -12.03 12.65 3.20
C ILE A 141 -12.51 13.96 3.85
N ALA A 142 -12.48 13.98 5.18
CA ALA A 142 -12.88 15.15 5.96
C ALA A 142 -12.01 16.38 5.64
N HIS A 143 -12.64 17.56 5.55
CA HIS A 143 -11.95 18.80 5.20
C HIS A 143 -10.77 19.14 6.12
N SER A 144 -10.93 18.95 7.44
CA SER A 144 -9.87 19.16 8.44
C SER A 144 -8.62 18.31 8.20
N LYS A 145 -8.78 17.16 7.55
CA LYS A 145 -7.67 16.26 7.22
C LYS A 145 -6.92 16.75 5.99
N LEU A 146 -7.64 17.24 4.98
CA LEU A 146 -7.03 17.92 3.82
C LEU A 146 -6.24 19.15 4.26
N GLU A 147 -6.77 19.94 5.20
CA GLU A 147 -6.06 21.07 5.79
C GLU A 147 -4.78 20.64 6.52
N THR A 148 -4.83 19.53 7.26
CA THR A 148 -3.67 18.96 7.95
C THR A 148 -2.59 18.55 6.95
N TRP A 149 -2.96 17.81 5.89
CA TRP A 149 -2.00 17.40 4.86
C TRP A 149 -1.42 18.58 4.10
N ALA A 150 -2.24 19.55 3.72
CA ALA A 150 -1.78 20.77 3.07
C ALA A 150 -0.79 21.53 3.97
N SER A 151 -1.09 21.61 5.26
CA SER A 151 -0.19 22.22 6.25
C SER A 151 1.13 21.46 6.40
N ASP A 152 1.08 20.12 6.43
CA ASP A 152 2.27 19.27 6.54
C ASP A 152 3.14 19.40 5.28
N MET A 153 2.54 19.41 4.09
CA MET A 153 3.23 19.66 2.82
C MET A 153 3.88 21.03 2.78
N ALA A 154 3.16 22.07 3.21
CA ALA A 154 3.68 23.43 3.24
C ALA A 154 4.83 23.56 4.25
N ARG A 155 4.71 22.95 5.43
CA ARG A 155 5.80 22.93 6.42
C ARG A 155 7.03 22.24 5.86
N PHE A 156 6.85 21.05 5.28
CA PHE A 156 7.94 20.27 4.72
C PHE A 156 8.65 21.03 3.58
N SER A 157 7.90 21.50 2.59
CA SER A 157 8.48 22.09 1.38
C SER A 157 8.94 23.54 1.51
N ILE A 158 8.36 24.32 2.42
CA ILE A 158 8.58 25.77 2.53
C ILE A 158 9.20 26.16 3.87
N SER A 159 8.78 25.56 4.98
CA SER A 159 9.13 26.05 6.33
C SER A 159 10.39 25.39 6.91
N ILE A 160 10.72 24.16 6.51
CA ILE A 160 11.96 23.49 6.92
C ILE A 160 13.12 24.11 6.15
N LEU A 161 14.06 24.69 6.89
CA LEU A 161 15.20 25.42 6.32
C LEU A 161 16.52 24.70 6.59
N THR A 162 17.53 25.03 5.79
CA THR A 162 18.90 24.56 6.02
C THR A 162 19.40 25.03 7.39
N GLY A 163 19.98 24.11 8.16
CA GLY A 163 20.42 24.34 9.53
C GLY A 163 19.42 23.93 10.60
N ASP A 164 18.15 23.71 10.25
CA ASP A 164 17.15 23.19 11.17
C ASP A 164 17.50 21.77 11.62
N ILE A 165 17.04 21.41 12.82
CA ILE A 165 17.13 20.06 13.35
C ILE A 165 15.85 19.31 13.00
N VAL A 166 16.02 18.05 12.64
CA VAL A 166 14.93 17.15 12.24
C VAL A 166 14.98 15.87 13.06
N VAL A 167 13.81 15.39 13.44
CA VAL A 167 13.61 14.18 14.24
C VAL A 167 12.69 13.24 13.49
N ILE A 168 13.16 12.03 13.20
CA ILE A 168 12.35 10.95 12.63
C ILE A 168 12.09 9.89 13.72
N PRO A 169 10.82 9.56 14.03
CA PRO A 169 10.47 8.41 14.84
C PRO A 169 10.76 7.10 14.10
N LEU A 170 11.38 6.15 14.79
CA LEU A 170 11.63 4.78 14.34
C LEU A 170 10.86 3.81 15.26
N PRO A 171 9.51 3.75 15.17
CA PRO A 171 8.68 3.03 16.12
C PRO A 171 9.01 1.54 16.19
N GLU A 172 9.34 0.91 15.06
CA GLU A 172 9.76 -0.50 14.98
C GLU A 172 10.97 -0.82 15.87
N LYS A 173 11.86 0.16 16.08
CA LYS A 173 13.07 0.00 16.89
C LYS A 173 12.95 0.61 18.28
N GLY A 174 11.84 1.31 18.57
CA GLY A 174 11.72 2.10 19.79
C GLY A 174 12.79 3.19 19.90
N LEU A 175 13.16 3.82 18.77
CA LEU A 175 14.19 4.86 18.71
C LEU A 175 13.72 6.10 17.94
N PHE A 176 14.51 7.18 18.02
CA PHE A 176 14.49 8.36 17.16
C PHE A 176 15.84 8.53 16.47
N ALA A 177 15.78 9.10 15.26
CA ALA A 177 16.94 9.66 14.60
C ALA A 177 16.85 11.19 14.57
N ILE A 178 17.94 11.84 14.95
CA ILE A 178 18.12 13.29 14.95
C ILE A 178 19.15 13.63 13.87
N GLY A 179 18.80 14.55 12.99
CA GLY A 179 19.67 15.07 11.94
C GLY A 179 19.61 16.59 11.82
N ARG A 180 20.54 17.16 11.05
CA ARG A 180 20.53 18.56 10.64
C ARG A 180 20.25 18.67 9.14
N VAL A 181 19.35 19.56 8.76
CA VAL A 181 19.03 19.83 7.35
C VAL A 181 20.21 20.53 6.68
N MET A 182 20.64 19.99 5.54
CA MET A 182 21.82 20.44 4.79
C MET A 182 21.47 21.16 3.49
N GLY A 183 20.22 21.09 3.04
CA GLY A 183 19.78 21.72 1.80
C GLY A 183 18.29 22.05 1.80
N GLY A 184 17.85 22.75 0.76
CA GLY A 184 16.45 23.03 0.52
C GLY A 184 15.66 21.78 0.13
N TYR A 185 14.37 22.00 -0.11
CA TYR A 185 13.47 20.97 -0.62
C TYR A 185 13.85 20.58 -2.06
N GLU A 186 13.90 19.29 -2.33
CA GLU A 186 14.19 18.70 -3.63
C GLU A 186 13.12 17.65 -4.01
N TYR A 187 12.96 17.43 -5.32
CA TYR A 187 12.01 16.47 -5.87
C TYR A 187 12.68 15.52 -6.87
N ASN A 188 12.46 14.21 -6.70
CA ASN A 188 12.90 13.17 -7.61
C ASN A 188 11.75 12.23 -7.97
N SER A 189 11.30 12.25 -9.23
CA SER A 189 10.19 11.44 -9.72
C SER A 189 10.49 9.94 -9.84
N THR A 190 11.77 9.54 -9.82
CA THR A 190 12.18 8.14 -10.01
C THR A 190 12.21 7.33 -8.72
N ASP A 191 12.29 8.02 -7.58
CA ASP A 191 12.27 7.36 -6.28
C ASP A 191 10.85 6.97 -5.89
N ILE A 192 10.70 5.95 -5.04
CA ILE A 192 9.39 5.49 -4.57
C ILE A 192 9.15 5.96 -3.14
N TYR A 193 10.20 6.04 -2.33
CA TYR A 193 10.07 6.32 -0.89
C TYR A 193 10.58 7.71 -0.51
N THR A 194 11.46 8.30 -1.32
CA THR A 194 12.10 9.60 -1.04
C THR A 194 11.95 10.57 -2.20
N ARG A 195 10.75 10.67 -2.79
CA ARG A 195 10.49 11.59 -3.90
C ARG A 195 10.63 13.04 -3.49
N HIS A 196 10.02 13.39 -2.38
CA HIS A 196 10.06 14.72 -1.78
C HIS A 196 11.07 14.68 -0.65
N PHE A 197 12.19 15.37 -0.75
CA PHE A 197 13.25 15.21 0.24
C PHE A 197 14.04 16.47 0.57
N HIS A 198 14.68 16.45 1.73
CA HIS A 198 15.80 17.33 2.05
C HIS A 198 17.02 16.48 2.40
N ASN A 199 18.20 16.95 1.99
CA ASN A 199 19.46 16.39 2.44
C ASN A 199 19.68 16.63 3.94
N VAL A 200 20.14 15.61 4.66
CA VAL A 200 20.27 15.63 6.13
C VAL A 200 21.59 15.01 6.58
N GLU A 201 22.27 15.67 7.50
CA GLU A 201 23.40 15.12 8.24
C GLU A 201 22.89 14.48 9.54
N TRP A 202 22.94 13.15 9.66
CA TRP A 202 22.50 12.45 10.87
C TRP A 202 23.47 12.65 12.04
N LEU A 203 22.99 13.27 13.12
CA LEU A 203 23.79 13.58 14.31
C LEU A 203 23.70 12.45 15.36
N ASN A 204 22.53 11.84 15.51
CA ASN A 204 22.31 10.71 16.41
C ASN A 204 21.13 9.85 15.97
N MET A 205 21.36 8.57 15.69
CA MET A 205 20.30 7.64 15.22
C MET A 205 19.79 6.68 16.31
N GLN A 206 20.27 6.82 17.55
CA GLN A 206 20.01 5.87 18.64
C GLN A 206 19.47 6.60 19.89
N VAL A 207 18.49 7.48 19.69
CA VAL A 207 17.83 8.19 20.81
C VAL A 207 16.61 7.39 21.27
N PRO A 208 16.46 7.04 22.56
CA PRO A 208 15.32 6.25 23.04
C PRO A 208 13.94 6.91 22.82
N PHE A 209 12.96 6.13 22.37
CA PHE A 209 11.60 6.59 22.05
C PHE A 209 10.72 7.16 23.19
N PRO A 210 10.90 6.79 24.48
CA PRO A 210 10.03 7.29 25.55
C PRO A 210 10.02 8.82 25.72
N GLU A 211 11.04 9.52 25.23
CA GLU A 211 11.24 10.95 25.50
C GLU A 211 10.27 11.88 24.76
N LEU A 212 9.65 11.42 23.66
CA LEU A 212 8.76 12.23 22.81
C LEU A 212 7.42 11.53 22.50
N LYS A 213 7.10 10.42 23.18
CA LYS A 213 5.94 9.58 22.83
C LYS A 213 4.61 10.34 22.88
N GLU A 214 4.44 11.27 23.81
CA GLU A 214 3.19 12.04 23.95
C GLU A 214 3.01 13.07 22.82
N GLU A 215 4.09 13.73 22.40
CA GLU A 215 4.11 14.71 21.30
C GLU A 215 3.81 14.06 19.93
N LEU A 216 4.05 12.74 19.81
CA LEU A 216 3.77 12.00 18.57
C LEU A 216 2.29 11.67 18.36
N ASN A 217 1.43 11.82 19.36
CA ASN A 217 0.02 11.41 19.27
C ASN A 217 -0.86 12.34 18.40
N GLY A 218 -0.31 13.43 17.87
CA GLY A 218 -1.02 14.34 16.97
C GLY A 218 -1.32 13.75 15.58
N SER A 219 -2.32 14.30 14.89
CA SER A 219 -2.69 13.92 13.52
C SER A 219 -1.70 14.40 12.45
N SER A 220 -0.93 15.44 12.75
CA SER A 220 0.08 16.01 11.85
C SER A 220 1.31 15.12 11.78
N SER A 221 1.80 14.92 10.57
CA SER A 221 3.02 14.17 10.26
C SER A 221 4.25 15.06 10.23
N VAL A 222 4.09 16.37 10.00
CA VAL A 222 5.19 17.34 9.96
C VAL A 222 4.86 18.52 10.86
N PHE A 223 5.53 18.62 12.01
CA PHE A 223 5.26 19.67 12.98
C PHE A 223 6.50 20.17 13.71
N LEU A 224 6.41 21.40 14.19
CA LEU A 224 7.46 22.04 14.98
C LEU A 224 7.36 21.56 16.42
N LEU A 225 8.48 21.10 16.97
CA LEU A 225 8.61 20.75 18.38
C LEU A 225 8.88 22.01 19.21
N THR A 226 8.12 22.20 20.27
CA THR A 226 8.22 23.38 21.15
C THR A 226 8.35 22.97 22.61
N GLY A 227 8.70 23.92 23.50
CA GLY A 227 8.75 23.70 24.95
C GLY A 227 9.82 22.69 25.40
N ASP A 228 9.54 21.96 26.47
CA ASP A 228 10.51 21.08 27.13
C ASP A 228 11.02 19.95 26.23
N ALA A 229 10.18 19.42 25.36
CA ALA A 229 10.54 18.38 24.41
C ALA A 229 11.62 18.86 23.43
N ARG A 230 11.50 20.11 22.96
CA ARG A 230 12.50 20.76 22.11
C ARG A 230 13.83 20.93 22.85
N GLU A 231 13.80 21.47 24.06
CA GLU A 231 15.02 21.70 24.84
C GLU A 231 15.78 20.41 25.13
N LYS A 232 15.06 19.32 25.47
CA LYS A 232 15.66 18.00 25.66
C LYS A 232 16.45 17.53 24.43
N ILE A 233 15.88 17.68 23.24
CA ILE A 233 16.55 17.31 21.99
C ILE A 233 17.80 18.15 21.77
N LEU A 234 17.73 19.46 22.00
CA LEU A 234 18.88 20.35 21.87
C LEU A 234 19.99 20.02 22.89
N ASP A 235 19.64 19.68 24.13
CA ASP A 235 20.59 19.34 25.18
C ASP A 235 21.32 18.02 24.93
N MET A 236 20.65 17.03 24.31
CA MET A 236 21.29 15.79 23.86
C MET A 236 22.39 16.05 22.82
N LEU A 237 22.17 17.03 21.93
CA LEU A 237 23.16 17.41 20.92
C LEU A 237 24.37 18.13 21.53
N VAL A 238 24.14 19.00 22.52
CA VAL A 238 25.23 19.71 23.23
C VAL A 238 26.08 18.73 24.04
N SER A 239 25.44 17.82 24.78
CA SER A 239 26.12 16.84 25.63
C SER A 239 27.04 15.90 24.85
N LYS A 240 26.70 15.59 23.60
CA LYS A 240 27.51 14.75 22.71
C LYS A 240 28.75 15.50 22.17
N ARG A 241 28.63 16.81 21.94
CA ARG A 241 29.75 17.66 21.46
C ARG A 241 30.83 17.83 22.54
N ILE A 242 30.43 17.97 23.81
CA ILE A 242 31.36 18.10 24.95
C ILE A 242 32.21 16.82 25.12
N ARG A 243 31.58 15.63 25.03
CA ARG A 243 32.31 14.35 25.15
C ARG A 243 33.30 14.08 24.00
N GLN A 244 33.07 14.65 22.82
CA GLN A 244 34.02 14.55 21.69
C GLN A 244 35.21 15.50 21.84
N SER A 245 35.03 16.67 22.47
CA SER A 245 36.13 17.62 22.72
C SER A 245 37.02 17.26 23.90
N GLU A 246 36.55 16.43 24.85
CA GLU A 246 37.35 15.93 25.98
C GLU A 246 38.24 14.72 25.62
N LEU A 247 38.15 14.23 24.38
CA LEU A 247 38.94 13.11 23.84
C LEU A 247 40.07 13.56 22.89
N ILE A 248 40.40 14.86 22.86
CA ILE A 248 41.52 15.45 22.11
C ILE A 248 42.59 15.94 23.07
#